data_AF-A0A1B6JPY6-F1
#
_entry.id   AF-A0A1B6JPY6-F1
#
_cell.length_a   1.000
_cell.length_b   1.000
_cell.length_c   1.000
_cell.angle_alpha   90.00
_cell.angle_beta   90.00
_cell.angle_gamma   90.00
#
_symmetry.space_group_name_H-M   'P 1'
#
loop_
_entity.id
_entity.type
_entity.pdbx_description
1 polymer ?
#
loop_
_entity_poly.entity_id
_entity_poly.type
_entity_poly.pdbx_seq_one_letter_code
_entity_poly.pdbx_strand_id
1 'polypeptide(L)'
;MHKRYRDGPQLRKFQDKEWRVVEKPPKKTLNKEYWHECIGSKLHKFFFSPCIEKESSLTWYPYSDYNGSYILNVWYEIKKDINYDNDDLETVKQMFNEIFIMTYKNYFEGLADFEKRLHDMLKNYKCSEEKKQNWIFQRCQERNMRIVSNSDRIISAFSFQHLAQDTVKTCVEYLFNYYDDELMMFLCQLLQALKKDTLGIWSGIVEVDKEYVESYCQRLYGLVDNPDLSMKVKSKIQKMQEKFITKDLATDRLRVRYGQRRMI
;
A
#
# COMPACT_ATOMS: atom_id res chain seq x y z
N MET A 1 -12.93 30.15 11.85
CA MET A 1 -12.33 30.41 10.51
C MET A 1 -12.13 29.08 9.79
N HIS A 2 -12.99 28.77 8.83
CA HIS A 2 -12.89 27.56 8.00
C HIS A 2 -11.76 27.71 6.97
N LYS A 3 -10.73 26.87 7.05
CA LYS A 3 -9.75 26.73 5.98
C LYS A 3 -10.39 25.93 4.83
N ARG A 4 -10.38 26.55 3.66
CA ARG A 4 -10.89 26.03 2.39
C ARG A 4 -10.03 24.83 1.98
N TYR A 5 -10.69 23.72 1.65
CA TYR A 5 -10.09 22.61 0.91
C TYR A 5 -9.55 23.18 -0.40
N ARG A 6 -8.23 23.20 -0.54
CA ARG A 6 -7.55 23.64 -1.76
C ARG A 6 -7.71 22.53 -2.78
N ASP A 7 -8.12 22.92 -3.98
CA ASP A 7 -8.44 22.07 -5.12
C ASP A 7 -7.38 20.98 -5.35
N GLY A 8 -7.72 19.74 -4.99
CA GLY A 8 -7.07 18.56 -5.52
C GLY A 8 -7.42 18.39 -7.00
N PRO A 9 -6.58 17.70 -7.80
CA PRO A 9 -6.86 17.48 -9.21
C PRO A 9 -8.23 16.82 -9.36
N GLN A 10 -9.08 17.37 -10.23
CA GLN A 10 -10.38 16.81 -10.60
C GLN A 10 -10.17 15.44 -11.27
N LEU A 11 -9.96 14.41 -10.46
CA LEU A 11 -9.97 13.02 -10.89
C LEU A 11 -11.42 12.66 -11.19
N ARG A 12 -11.68 12.40 -12.48
CA ARG A 12 -12.98 11.98 -12.99
C ARG A 12 -13.48 10.83 -12.12
N LYS A 13 -14.69 10.96 -11.57
CA LYS A 13 -15.39 9.91 -10.84
C LYS A 13 -15.49 8.67 -11.73
N PHE A 14 -14.54 7.75 -11.61
CA PHE A 14 -14.75 6.37 -12.04
C PHE A 14 -15.59 5.73 -10.94
N GLN A 15 -16.90 5.92 -11.04
CA GLN A 15 -17.85 5.01 -10.41
C GLN A 15 -17.44 3.60 -10.83
N ASP A 16 -17.20 2.74 -9.83
CA ASP A 16 -17.14 1.28 -9.88
C ASP A 16 -17.26 0.70 -11.31
N LYS A 17 -16.20 0.82 -12.11
CA LYS A 17 -16.14 0.06 -13.35
C LYS A 17 -15.95 -1.39 -12.91
N GLU A 18 -17.02 -2.17 -13.02
CA GLU A 18 -16.91 -3.62 -12.96
C GLU A 18 -15.91 -4.05 -14.04
N TRP A 19 -14.73 -4.48 -13.59
CA TRP A 19 -13.71 -5.03 -14.47
C TRP A 19 -14.28 -6.25 -15.20
N ARG A 20 -14.23 -6.23 -16.53
CA ARG A 20 -14.86 -7.28 -17.33
C ARG A 20 -13.89 -8.43 -17.55
N VAL A 21 -14.42 -9.64 -17.61
CA VAL A 21 -13.65 -10.79 -18.11
C VAL A 21 -13.59 -10.66 -19.63
N VAL A 22 -12.42 -10.28 -20.15
CA VAL A 22 -12.17 -10.19 -21.60
C VAL A 22 -11.57 -11.52 -22.08
N GLU A 23 -11.96 -11.98 -23.28
CA GLU A 23 -11.40 -13.20 -23.87
C GLU A 23 -9.90 -13.05 -24.17
N LYS A 24 -9.14 -14.12 -23.95
CA LYS A 24 -7.68 -14.11 -24.12
C LYS A 24 -7.30 -14.00 -25.59
N PRO A 25 -6.51 -12.99 -25.99
CA PRO A 25 -6.05 -12.85 -27.37
C PRO A 25 -5.04 -13.96 -27.73
N PRO A 26 -4.78 -14.18 -29.05
CA PRO A 26 -3.75 -15.09 -29.51
C PRO A 26 -2.39 -14.78 -28.86
N LYS A 27 -1.62 -15.81 -28.50
CA LYS A 27 -0.36 -15.72 -27.74
C LYS A 27 0.76 -14.83 -28.35
N LYS A 28 0.57 -14.25 -29.54
CA LYS A 28 1.60 -13.52 -30.30
C LYS A 28 1.35 -12.01 -30.40
N THR A 29 0.30 -11.47 -29.78
CA THR A 29 -0.02 -10.03 -29.92
C THR A 29 -0.30 -9.40 -28.57
N LEU A 30 0.40 -8.32 -28.25
CA LEU A 30 0.09 -7.49 -27.10
C LEU A 30 -1.24 -6.74 -27.34
N ASN A 31 -2.33 -7.25 -26.77
CA ASN A 31 -3.59 -6.51 -26.69
C ASN A 31 -3.62 -5.68 -25.39
N LYS A 32 -3.39 -4.37 -25.52
CA LYS A 32 -3.33 -3.44 -24.38
C LYS A 32 -4.63 -3.41 -23.58
N GLU A 33 -5.79 -3.48 -24.24
CA GLU A 33 -7.10 -3.45 -23.56
C GLU A 33 -7.32 -4.71 -22.71
N TYR A 34 -7.02 -5.88 -23.28
CA TYR A 34 -7.07 -7.15 -22.54
C TYR A 34 -6.19 -7.11 -21.29
N TRP A 35 -4.94 -6.66 -21.44
CA TRP A 35 -4.00 -6.61 -20.32
C TRP A 35 -4.40 -5.57 -19.28
N HIS A 36 -4.92 -4.42 -19.69
CA HIS A 36 -5.42 -3.40 -18.79
C HIS A 36 -6.59 -3.93 -17.94
N GLU A 37 -7.56 -4.63 -18.54
CA GLU A 37 -8.68 -5.24 -17.82
C GLU A 37 -8.23 -6.41 -16.93
N CYS A 38 -7.31 -7.25 -17.41
CA CYS A 38 -6.78 -8.39 -16.65
C CYS A 38 -6.02 -7.93 -15.39
N ILE A 39 -5.11 -6.96 -15.55
CA ILE A 39 -4.36 -6.36 -14.45
C ILE A 39 -5.33 -5.65 -13.48
N GLY A 40 -6.26 -4.85 -14.01
CA GLY A 40 -7.26 -4.13 -13.21
C GLY A 40 -8.11 -5.07 -12.36
N SER A 41 -8.64 -6.14 -12.95
CA SER A 41 -9.44 -7.15 -12.24
C SER A 41 -8.66 -7.81 -11.10
N LYS A 42 -7.41 -8.21 -11.33
CA LYS A 42 -6.55 -8.84 -10.32
C LYS A 42 -6.20 -7.87 -9.18
N LEU A 43 -5.84 -6.63 -9.51
CA LEU A 43 -5.54 -5.60 -8.51
C LEU A 43 -6.77 -5.21 -7.71
N HIS A 44 -7.94 -5.11 -8.34
CA HIS A 44 -9.19 -4.85 -7.62
C HIS A 44 -9.50 -5.94 -6.59
N LYS A 45 -9.39 -7.22 -6.97
CA LYS A 45 -9.53 -8.34 -6.02
C LYS A 45 -8.49 -8.23 -4.88
N PHE A 46 -7.25 -7.88 -5.22
CA PHE A 46 -6.19 -7.67 -4.24
C PHE A 46 -6.44 -6.49 -3.29
N PHE A 47 -7.07 -5.39 -3.70
CA PHE A 47 -7.30 -4.25 -2.79
C PHE A 47 -8.60 -4.36 -2.01
N PHE A 48 -9.66 -4.88 -2.64
CA PHE A 48 -11.03 -4.76 -2.11
C PHE A 48 -11.62 -6.05 -1.53
N SER A 49 -10.97 -7.21 -1.71
CA SER A 49 -11.46 -8.47 -1.14
C SER A 49 -11.31 -8.47 0.41
N PRO A 50 -12.38 -8.73 1.18
CA PRO A 50 -12.45 -8.55 2.64
C PRO A 50 -11.79 -9.68 3.46
N CYS A 51 -10.59 -10.10 3.09
CA CYS A 51 -9.91 -11.35 3.45
C CYS A 51 -10.25 -12.49 2.49
N ILE A 52 -9.19 -13.20 2.10
CA ILE A 52 -9.27 -14.59 1.64
C ILE A 52 -9.80 -15.36 2.86
N GLU A 53 -11.12 -15.52 2.95
CA GLU A 53 -11.63 -16.78 3.51
C GLU A 53 -10.80 -17.87 2.87
N LYS A 54 -10.38 -18.87 3.64
CA LYS A 54 -9.66 -20.06 3.16
C LYS A 54 -10.39 -20.66 1.95
N GLU A 55 -10.20 -20.10 0.76
CA GLU A 55 -10.54 -20.68 -0.52
C GLU A 55 -9.50 -21.76 -0.72
N SER A 56 -9.85 -22.87 -0.09
CA SER A 56 -9.34 -24.19 -0.28
C SER A 56 -9.11 -24.48 -1.77
N SER A 57 -8.01 -25.20 -2.01
CA SER A 57 -7.77 -26.02 -3.20
C SER A 57 -7.59 -25.31 -4.54
N LEU A 58 -6.78 -24.26 -4.57
CA LEU A 58 -5.77 -24.26 -5.63
C LEU A 58 -4.50 -24.84 -5.01
N THR A 59 -4.04 -25.97 -5.53
CA THR A 59 -2.75 -26.57 -5.23
C THR A 59 -1.64 -25.64 -5.72
N TRP A 60 -1.42 -24.55 -4.99
CA TRP A 60 -0.25 -23.70 -5.14
C TRP A 60 0.95 -24.40 -4.51
N TYR A 61 2.09 -24.30 -5.19
CA TYR A 61 3.35 -25.00 -4.93
C TYR A 61 3.76 -25.06 -3.45
N PRO A 62 4.53 -26.11 -3.05
CA PRO A 62 4.96 -26.34 -1.68
C PRO A 62 6.10 -25.39 -1.31
N TYR A 63 5.79 -24.11 -1.13
CA TYR A 63 6.60 -23.17 -0.37
C TYR A 63 5.71 -22.53 0.69
N SER A 64 5.57 -23.29 1.78
CA SER A 64 5.42 -22.84 3.18
C SER A 64 4.72 -21.51 3.44
N ASP A 65 3.51 -21.56 4.01
CA ASP A 65 2.94 -20.69 5.07
C ASP A 65 3.25 -19.18 5.10
N TYR A 66 3.63 -18.58 3.98
CA TYR A 66 3.86 -17.15 3.85
C TYR A 66 2.65 -16.51 3.17
N ASN A 67 1.94 -15.69 3.93
CA ASN A 67 1.03 -14.65 3.43
C ASN A 67 1.70 -13.68 2.44
N GLY A 68 3.03 -13.74 2.27
CA GLY A 68 3.75 -13.14 1.16
C GLY A 68 3.75 -14.11 -0.04
N SER A 69 3.00 -13.92 -1.12
CA SER A 69 2.48 -12.65 -1.59
C SER A 69 1.46 -12.89 -2.70
N TYR A 70 0.21 -12.56 -2.42
CA TYR A 70 -0.84 -12.58 -3.45
C TYR A 70 -0.47 -11.64 -4.62
N ILE A 71 0.27 -10.55 -4.39
CA ILE A 71 0.74 -9.67 -5.48
C ILE A 71 1.83 -10.35 -6.35
N LEU A 72 2.68 -11.21 -5.77
CA LEU A 72 3.63 -12.02 -6.51
C LEU A 72 2.88 -12.99 -7.40
N ASN A 73 1.82 -13.62 -6.87
CA ASN A 73 0.98 -14.51 -7.66
C ASN A 73 0.27 -13.73 -8.79
N VAL A 74 -0.25 -12.53 -8.52
CA VAL A 74 -0.85 -11.66 -9.54
C VAL A 74 0.16 -11.33 -10.65
N TRP A 75 1.35 -10.85 -10.31
CA TRP A 75 2.38 -10.53 -11.31
C TRP A 75 2.93 -11.77 -12.02
N TYR A 76 3.10 -12.89 -11.32
CA TYR A 76 3.58 -14.15 -11.88
C TYR A 76 2.56 -14.77 -12.85
N GLU A 77 1.27 -14.70 -12.53
CA GLU A 77 0.19 -15.09 -13.45
C GLU A 77 0.16 -14.22 -14.70
N ILE A 78 0.34 -12.89 -14.54
CA ILE A 78 0.48 -11.97 -15.68
C ILE A 78 1.70 -12.36 -16.52
N LYS A 79 2.85 -12.58 -15.89
CA LYS A 79 4.10 -12.93 -16.57
C LYS A 79 4.04 -14.25 -17.32
N LYS A 80 3.39 -15.29 -16.77
CA LYS A 80 3.20 -16.59 -17.42
C LYS A 80 2.47 -16.49 -18.76
N ASP A 81 1.62 -15.49 -18.88
CA ASP A 81 0.73 -15.31 -20.02
C ASP A 81 1.29 -14.35 -21.09
N ILE A 82 2.40 -13.66 -20.80
CA ILE A 82 3.14 -12.81 -21.73
C ILE A 82 4.19 -13.67 -22.45
N ASN A 83 4.23 -13.58 -23.78
CA ASN A 83 5.26 -14.25 -24.57
C ASN A 83 6.59 -13.48 -24.41
N TYR A 84 7.70 -14.21 -24.37
CA TYR A 84 9.00 -13.81 -23.80
C TYR A 84 9.79 -12.67 -24.50
N ASP A 85 9.15 -11.81 -25.30
CA ASP A 85 9.85 -10.65 -25.87
C ASP A 85 9.97 -9.53 -24.82
N ASN A 86 11.18 -8.99 -24.65
CA ASN A 86 11.52 -8.03 -23.59
C ASN A 86 10.69 -6.74 -23.65
N ASP A 87 10.32 -6.27 -24.84
CA ASP A 87 9.60 -5.00 -25.04
C ASP A 87 8.13 -5.08 -24.59
N ASP A 88 7.49 -6.25 -24.79
CA ASP A 88 6.12 -6.51 -24.33
C ASP A 88 6.07 -6.62 -22.80
N LEU A 89 7.09 -7.24 -22.20
CA LEU A 89 7.19 -7.36 -20.75
C LEU A 89 7.30 -5.98 -20.07
N GLU A 90 8.13 -5.08 -20.60
CA GLU A 90 8.29 -3.74 -20.04
C GLU A 90 7.01 -2.91 -20.22
N THR A 91 6.34 -3.03 -21.37
CA THR A 91 5.05 -2.39 -21.59
C THR A 91 3.99 -2.85 -20.59
N VAL A 92 3.92 -4.16 -20.31
CA VAL A 92 2.98 -4.69 -19.31
C VAL A 92 3.38 -4.29 -17.89
N LYS A 93 4.68 -4.19 -17.60
CA LYS A 93 5.16 -3.67 -16.30
C LYS A 93 4.76 -2.22 -16.08
N GLN A 94 4.83 -1.39 -17.12
CA GLN A 94 4.34 -0.02 -17.06
C GLN A 94 2.84 0.02 -16.78
N MET A 95 2.03 -0.73 -17.54
CA MET A 95 0.57 -0.83 -17.31
C MET A 95 0.24 -1.30 -15.88
N PHE A 96 0.99 -2.27 -15.35
CA PHE A 96 0.83 -2.73 -13.98
C PHE A 96 1.05 -1.62 -12.96
N ASN A 97 2.12 -0.84 -13.11
CA ASN A 97 2.43 0.27 -12.21
C ASN A 97 1.36 1.38 -12.26
N GLU A 98 0.90 1.74 -13.46
CA GLU A 98 -0.15 2.74 -13.66
C GLU A 98 -1.47 2.33 -12.98
N ILE A 99 -1.91 1.09 -13.22
CA ILE A 99 -3.17 0.57 -12.67
C ILE A 99 -3.04 0.34 -11.16
N PHE A 100 -1.86 -0.05 -10.66
CA PHE A 100 -1.59 -0.17 -9.23
C PHE A 100 -1.79 1.17 -8.51
N ILE A 101 -1.17 2.25 -9.00
CA ILE A 101 -1.32 3.59 -8.40
C ILE A 101 -2.78 4.00 -8.38
N MET A 102 -3.49 3.82 -9.49
CA MET A 102 -4.91 4.17 -9.59
C MET A 102 -5.76 3.38 -8.59
N THR A 103 -5.59 2.07 -8.53
CA THR A 103 -6.37 1.20 -7.62
C THR A 103 -6.06 1.51 -6.16
N TYR A 104 -4.79 1.77 -5.85
CA TYR A 104 -4.32 2.20 -4.54
C TYR A 104 -4.99 3.52 -4.10
N LYS A 105 -4.97 4.54 -4.97
CA LYS A 105 -5.62 5.84 -4.68
C LYS A 105 -7.11 5.68 -4.41
N ASN A 106 -7.82 4.96 -5.29
CA ASN A 106 -9.25 4.69 -5.14
C ASN A 106 -9.58 3.97 -3.83
N TYR A 107 -8.75 3.00 -3.43
CA TYR A 107 -8.90 2.28 -2.17
C TYR A 107 -8.82 3.24 -0.98
N PHE A 108 -7.78 4.08 -0.93
CA PHE A 108 -7.55 4.99 0.19
C PHE A 108 -8.48 6.22 0.19
N GLU A 109 -8.88 6.75 -0.97
CA GLU A 109 -10.00 7.71 -1.09
C GLU A 109 -11.29 7.09 -0.57
N GLY A 110 -11.54 5.81 -0.91
CA GLY A 110 -12.52 4.92 -0.30
C GLY A 110 -12.66 5.09 1.21
N LEU A 111 -11.51 5.06 1.87
CA LEU A 111 -11.39 5.09 3.32
C LEU A 111 -11.40 6.51 3.87
N ALA A 112 -10.78 7.48 3.20
CA ALA A 112 -10.72 8.87 3.64
C ALA A 112 -12.09 9.56 3.55
N ASP A 113 -12.83 9.37 2.45
CA ASP A 113 -14.17 9.92 2.25
C ASP A 113 -15.26 9.15 3.02
N PHE A 114 -14.88 8.21 3.89
CA PHE A 114 -15.81 7.40 4.66
C PHE A 114 -16.75 8.25 5.51
N GLU A 115 -16.24 9.26 6.23
CA GLU A 115 -17.06 10.10 7.10
C GLU A 115 -18.11 10.90 6.31
N LYS A 116 -17.72 11.43 5.15
CA LYS A 116 -18.63 12.15 4.25
C LYS A 116 -19.72 11.22 3.71
N ARG A 117 -19.35 10.02 3.26
CA ARG A 117 -20.31 9.00 2.78
C ARG A 117 -21.24 8.54 3.89
N LEU A 118 -20.70 8.33 5.09
CA LEU A 118 -21.47 7.97 6.27
C LEU A 118 -22.49 9.07 6.57
N HIS A 119 -22.07 10.34 6.57
CA HIS A 119 -22.96 11.47 6.78
C HIS A 119 -24.09 11.54 5.74
N ASP A 120 -23.79 11.32 4.45
CA ASP A 120 -24.80 11.30 3.39
C ASP A 120 -25.78 10.13 3.52
N MET A 121 -25.31 8.94 3.91
CA MET A 121 -26.17 7.79 4.20
C MET A 121 -27.10 8.06 5.40
N LEU A 122 -26.59 8.76 6.42
CA LEU A 122 -27.34 9.08 7.63
C LEU A 122 -28.44 10.12 7.41
N LYS A 123 -28.32 11.01 6.41
CA LYS A 123 -29.34 12.05 6.10
C LYS A 123 -30.72 11.45 5.85
N ASN A 124 -30.78 10.25 5.28
CA ASN A 124 -32.03 9.57 4.93
C ASN A 124 -32.33 8.35 5.81
N TYR A 125 -31.53 8.11 6.86
CA TYR A 125 -31.64 6.91 7.68
C TYR A 125 -32.77 7.04 8.70
N LYS A 126 -33.90 6.35 8.44
CA LYS A 126 -35.09 6.35 9.30
C LYS A 126 -35.07 5.16 10.27
N CYS A 127 -34.49 5.34 11.45
CA CYS A 127 -34.44 4.35 12.53
C CYS A 127 -34.38 5.05 13.90
N SER A 128 -34.51 4.30 15.00
CA SER A 128 -34.24 4.84 16.34
C SER A 128 -32.78 5.28 16.47
N GLU A 129 -32.51 6.24 17.35
CA GLU A 129 -31.15 6.75 17.57
C GLU A 129 -30.18 5.65 17.99
N GLU A 130 -30.63 4.71 18.84
CA GLU A 130 -29.84 3.53 19.23
C GLU A 130 -29.45 2.64 18.03
N LYS A 131 -30.37 2.37 17.11
CA LYS A 131 -30.08 1.59 15.89
C LYS A 131 -29.12 2.34 14.96
N LYS A 132 -29.23 3.66 14.91
CA LYS A 132 -28.35 4.52 14.12
C LYS A 132 -26.92 4.52 14.67
N GLN A 133 -26.75 4.64 15.99
CA GLN A 133 -25.44 4.58 16.65
C GLN A 133 -24.77 3.21 16.46
N ASN A 134 -25.52 2.12 16.65
CA ASN A 134 -25.01 0.76 16.41
C ASN A 134 -24.59 0.55 14.95
N TRP A 135 -25.36 1.08 13.99
CA TRP A 135 -25.03 0.98 12.57
C TRP A 135 -23.77 1.77 12.21
N ILE A 136 -23.63 3.00 12.73
CA ILE A 136 -22.41 3.81 12.56
C ILE A 136 -21.19 3.05 13.09
N PHE A 137 -21.30 2.51 14.31
CA PHE A 137 -20.23 1.75 14.95
C PHE A 137 -19.78 0.56 14.10
N GLN A 138 -20.72 -0.24 13.58
CA GLN A 138 -20.40 -1.37 12.70
C GLN A 138 -19.66 -0.93 11.43
N ARG A 139 -20.09 0.15 10.78
CA ARG A 139 -19.43 0.64 9.56
C ARG A 139 -18.02 1.17 9.83
N CYS A 140 -17.81 1.85 10.96
CA CYS A 140 -16.47 2.28 11.38
C CYS A 140 -15.56 1.07 11.65
N GLN A 141 -16.09 0.02 12.29
CA GLN A 141 -15.35 -1.22 12.51
C GLN A 141 -14.99 -1.92 11.19
N GLU A 142 -15.93 -2.06 10.26
CA GLU A 142 -15.69 -2.64 8.93
C GLU A 142 -14.58 -1.88 8.17
N ARG A 143 -14.63 -0.54 8.18
CA ARG A 143 -13.59 0.30 7.56
C ARG A 143 -12.22 0.03 8.16
N ASN A 144 -12.11 0.08 9.49
CA ASN A 144 -10.83 -0.10 10.18
C ASN A 144 -10.31 -1.54 10.02
N MET A 145 -11.19 -2.54 10.06
CA MET A 145 -10.85 -3.93 9.76
C MET A 145 -10.29 -4.09 8.34
N ARG A 146 -10.84 -3.41 7.33
CA ARG A 146 -10.29 -3.44 5.97
C ARG A 146 -8.88 -2.85 5.92
N ILE A 147 -8.64 -1.72 6.59
CA ILE A 147 -7.31 -1.10 6.64
C ILE A 147 -6.30 -2.06 7.27
N VAL A 148 -6.60 -2.58 8.45
CA VAL A 148 -5.70 -3.46 9.22
C VAL A 148 -5.52 -4.81 8.54
N SER A 149 -6.58 -5.42 8.01
CA SER A 149 -6.49 -6.72 7.35
C SER A 149 -5.66 -6.65 6.06
N ASN A 150 -5.82 -5.55 5.30
CA ASN A 150 -5.15 -5.40 4.02
C ASN A 150 -3.75 -4.77 4.17
N SER A 151 -3.39 -4.20 5.33
CA SER A 151 -2.15 -3.46 5.50
C SER A 151 -0.92 -4.32 5.23
N ASP A 152 -0.86 -5.51 5.82
CA ASP A 152 0.31 -6.40 5.69
C ASP A 152 0.46 -6.91 4.26
N ARG A 153 -0.67 -7.20 3.61
CA ARG A 153 -0.72 -7.60 2.20
C ARG A 153 -0.25 -6.47 1.28
N ILE A 154 -0.73 -5.24 1.50
CA ILE A 154 -0.34 -4.07 0.71
C ILE A 154 1.15 -3.76 0.95
N ILE A 155 1.62 -3.72 2.20
CA ILE A 155 3.04 -3.49 2.53
C ILE A 155 3.92 -4.53 1.86
N SER A 156 3.51 -5.81 1.88
CA SER A 156 4.22 -6.86 1.17
C SER A 156 4.35 -6.54 -0.32
N ALA A 157 3.38 -5.88 -0.95
CA ALA A 157 3.51 -5.49 -2.35
C ALA A 157 4.64 -4.49 -2.64
N PHE A 158 4.99 -3.65 -1.67
CA PHE A 158 6.14 -2.74 -1.76
C PHE A 158 7.47 -3.47 -1.61
N SER A 159 7.45 -4.68 -1.04
CA SER A 159 8.58 -5.56 -0.85
C SER A 159 8.97 -6.37 -2.10
N PHE A 160 8.47 -6.04 -3.29
CA PHE A 160 8.77 -6.80 -4.51
C PHE A 160 9.25 -5.92 -5.66
N GLN A 161 10.29 -6.38 -6.36
CA GLN A 161 10.99 -5.74 -7.50
C GLN A 161 10.11 -5.34 -8.71
N HIS A 162 8.79 -5.51 -8.64
CA HIS A 162 7.87 -5.26 -9.75
C HIS A 162 7.25 -3.85 -9.71
N LEU A 163 7.23 -3.21 -8.54
CA LEU A 163 6.89 -1.79 -8.46
C LEU A 163 8.11 -0.96 -8.85
N ALA A 164 7.90 -0.04 -9.79
CA ALA A 164 8.88 0.98 -10.10
C ALA A 164 9.09 1.86 -8.85
N GLN A 165 10.31 2.37 -8.69
CA GLN A 165 10.63 3.26 -7.57
C GLN A 165 9.63 4.42 -7.49
N ASP A 166 9.32 5.06 -8.62
CA ASP A 166 8.39 6.20 -8.69
C ASP A 166 6.93 5.84 -8.33
N THR A 167 6.54 4.58 -8.51
CA THR A 167 5.25 4.08 -8.01
C THR A 167 5.25 4.04 -6.49
N VAL A 168 6.30 3.49 -5.88
CA VAL A 168 6.47 3.48 -4.42
C VAL A 168 6.46 4.91 -3.89
N LYS A 169 7.18 5.81 -4.58
CA LYS A 169 7.24 7.23 -4.24
C LYS A 169 5.86 7.87 -4.16
N THR A 170 5.09 7.70 -5.24
CA THR A 170 3.75 8.25 -5.39
C THR A 170 2.81 7.75 -4.29
N CYS A 171 2.86 6.46 -3.96
CA CYS A 171 2.03 5.89 -2.90
C CYS A 171 2.37 6.46 -1.52
N VAL A 172 3.65 6.63 -1.19
CA VAL A 172 4.07 7.21 0.10
C VAL A 172 3.67 8.69 0.20
N GLU A 173 3.94 9.50 -0.83
CA GLU A 173 3.48 10.90 -0.87
C GLU A 173 1.97 11.01 -0.70
N TYR A 174 1.24 10.09 -1.32
CA TYR A 174 -0.22 10.09 -1.27
C TYR A 174 -0.73 9.93 0.16
N LEU A 175 -0.14 9.01 0.95
CA LEU A 175 -0.51 8.80 2.35
C LEU A 175 -0.21 10.01 3.23
N PHE A 176 0.84 10.78 2.94
CA PHE A 176 1.17 12.00 3.70
C PHE A 176 0.13 13.12 3.57
N ASN A 177 -0.85 12.99 2.68
CA ASN A 177 -1.98 13.95 2.57
C ASN A 177 -3.08 13.68 3.60
N TYR A 178 -2.99 12.61 4.38
CA TYR A 178 -4.02 12.19 5.34
C TYR A 178 -3.49 12.25 6.77
N TYR A 179 -4.27 12.82 7.69
CA TYR A 179 -4.01 12.83 9.14
C TYR A 179 -4.94 11.87 9.92
N ASP A 180 -5.66 11.00 9.20
CA ASP A 180 -6.47 9.92 9.80
C ASP A 180 -5.56 8.93 10.54
N ASP A 181 -5.93 8.58 11.76
CA ASP A 181 -5.13 7.73 12.65
C ASP A 181 -4.76 6.38 12.02
N GLU A 182 -5.70 5.69 11.37
CA GLU A 182 -5.45 4.37 10.82
C GLU A 182 -4.59 4.44 9.55
N LEU A 183 -4.78 5.48 8.72
CA LEU A 183 -3.91 5.74 7.57
C LEU A 183 -2.49 6.14 7.99
N MET A 184 -2.35 6.92 9.06
CA MET A 184 -1.06 7.30 9.61
C MET A 184 -0.34 6.12 10.26
N MET A 185 -1.08 5.24 10.94
CA MET A 185 -0.54 3.98 11.46
C MET A 185 -0.03 3.09 10.31
N PHE A 186 -0.79 3.00 9.22
CA PHE A 186 -0.36 2.29 8.00
C PHE A 186 0.91 2.91 7.39
N LEU A 187 0.98 4.24 7.25
CA LEU A 187 2.18 4.94 6.78
C LEU A 187 3.41 4.62 7.65
N CYS A 188 3.24 4.62 8.98
CA CYS A 188 4.32 4.24 9.90
C CYS A 188 4.80 2.79 9.66
N GLN A 189 3.88 1.85 9.44
CA GLN A 189 4.22 0.45 9.15
C GLN A 189 4.94 0.30 7.79
N LEU A 190 4.46 1.00 6.76
CA LEU A 190 5.05 1.00 5.42
C LEU A 190 6.48 1.54 5.45
N LEU A 191 6.71 2.72 6.03
CA LEU A 191 8.05 3.30 6.15
C LEU A 191 8.97 2.45 7.03
N GLN A 192 8.44 1.83 8.08
CA GLN A 192 9.20 0.87 8.87
C GLN A 192 9.64 -0.36 8.06
N ALA A 193 8.80 -0.85 7.15
CA ALA A 193 9.14 -1.97 6.26
C ALA A 193 10.21 -1.57 5.25
N LEU A 194 10.00 -0.45 4.54
CA LEU A 194 10.96 0.10 3.58
C LEU A 194 12.33 0.39 4.25
N LYS A 195 12.35 0.98 5.45
CA LYS A 195 13.61 1.27 6.15
C LYS A 195 14.34 0.01 6.62
N LYS A 196 13.64 -1.02 7.10
CA LYS A 196 14.28 -2.31 7.45
C LYS A 196 14.95 -2.95 6.25
N ASP A 197 14.36 -2.78 5.07
CA ASP A 197 14.88 -3.34 3.85
C ASP A 197 16.18 -2.70 3.39
N THR A 198 16.28 -1.37 3.46
CA THR A 198 17.52 -0.64 3.15
C THR A 198 18.72 -1.08 4.02
N LEU A 199 18.47 -1.74 5.15
CA LEU A 199 19.48 -2.34 6.03
C LEU A 199 19.88 -3.77 5.61
N GLY A 200 19.39 -4.29 4.47
CA GLY A 200 19.69 -5.63 3.95
C GLY A 200 18.99 -6.76 4.69
N ILE A 201 17.89 -6.47 5.40
CA ILE A 201 17.17 -7.46 6.22
C ILE A 201 16.23 -8.33 5.38
N TRP A 202 15.78 -7.85 4.21
CA TRP A 202 14.91 -8.57 3.30
C TRP A 202 15.58 -8.68 1.92
N SER A 203 15.96 -9.88 1.51
CA SER A 203 16.51 -10.12 0.18
C SER A 203 15.36 -10.22 -0.83
N GLY A 204 14.92 -9.10 -1.42
CA GLY A 204 13.92 -9.16 -2.51
C GLY A 204 13.08 -7.92 -2.78
N ILE A 205 13.30 -6.83 -2.04
CA ILE A 205 12.53 -5.59 -2.18
C ILE A 205 13.10 -4.75 -3.34
N VAL A 206 12.27 -3.87 -3.90
CA VAL A 206 12.70 -2.84 -4.86
C VAL A 206 13.94 -2.14 -4.28
N GLU A 207 14.99 -1.92 -5.08
CA GLU A 207 16.08 -1.02 -4.71
C GLU A 207 15.53 0.41 -4.61
N VAL A 208 14.76 0.70 -3.56
CA VAL A 208 14.34 2.05 -3.24
C VAL A 208 15.54 2.73 -2.63
N ASP A 209 15.91 3.85 -3.23
CA ASP A 209 16.99 4.70 -2.75
C ASP A 209 16.89 4.94 -1.23
N LYS A 210 17.99 4.66 -0.52
CA LYS A 210 18.04 4.75 0.94
C LYS A 210 17.89 6.19 1.41
N GLU A 211 18.48 7.14 0.69
CA GLU A 211 18.38 8.57 1.02
C GLU A 211 16.92 9.03 0.95
N TYR A 212 16.19 8.47 -0.01
CA TYR A 212 14.79 8.75 -0.20
C TYR A 212 13.91 8.19 0.93
N VAL A 213 14.12 6.93 1.33
CA VAL A 213 13.41 6.33 2.48
C VAL A 213 13.74 7.08 3.77
N GLU A 214 14.98 7.52 3.93
CA GLU A 214 15.41 8.31 5.10
C GLU A 214 14.71 9.67 5.13
N SER A 215 14.64 10.37 4.00
CA SER A 215 13.93 11.65 3.87
C SER A 215 12.47 11.55 4.34
N TYR A 216 11.77 10.46 3.99
CA TYR A 216 10.42 10.23 4.49
C TYR A 216 10.33 9.87 5.96
N CYS A 217 11.28 9.12 6.48
CA CYS A 217 11.34 8.86 7.91
C CYS A 217 11.52 10.17 8.67
N GLN A 218 12.41 11.06 8.21
CA GLN A 218 12.61 12.38 8.81
C GLN A 218 11.34 13.25 8.72
N ARG A 219 10.68 13.28 7.56
CA ARG A 219 9.38 13.96 7.41
C ARG A 219 8.35 13.41 8.40
N LEU A 220 8.26 12.09 8.56
CA LEU A 220 7.35 11.45 9.51
C LEU A 220 7.70 11.84 10.96
N TYR A 221 8.97 11.85 11.34
CA TYR A 221 9.42 12.25 12.68
C TYR A 221 9.08 13.71 12.98
N GLY A 222 9.16 14.59 11.99
CA GLY A 222 8.72 15.99 12.12
C GLY A 222 7.22 16.17 12.38
N LEU A 223 6.39 15.13 12.22
CA LEU A 223 4.96 15.20 12.51
C LEU A 223 4.62 14.95 13.99
N VAL A 224 5.58 14.57 14.85
CA VAL A 224 5.30 14.30 16.28
C VAL A 224 4.64 15.48 16.98
N ASP A 225 5.00 16.71 16.61
CA ASP A 225 4.46 17.94 17.19
C ASP A 225 3.18 18.43 16.49
N ASN A 226 2.70 17.73 15.46
CA ASN A 226 1.50 18.13 14.72
C ASN A 226 0.25 18.02 15.61
N PRO A 227 -0.52 19.10 15.81
CA PRO A 227 -1.71 19.08 16.66
C PRO A 227 -2.85 18.19 16.10
N ASP A 228 -2.87 17.95 14.80
CA ASP A 228 -3.93 17.18 14.13
C ASP A 228 -3.75 15.66 14.30
N LEU A 229 -2.60 15.21 14.83
CA LEU A 229 -2.34 13.79 15.09
C LEU A 229 -2.70 13.38 16.52
N SER A 230 -3.28 12.20 16.66
CA SER A 230 -3.56 11.61 17.97
C SER A 230 -2.28 11.19 18.71
N MET A 231 -2.40 11.05 20.03
CA MET A 231 -1.31 10.54 20.87
C MET A 231 -0.89 9.11 20.50
N LYS A 232 -1.81 8.30 19.97
CA LYS A 232 -1.52 6.93 19.49
C LYS A 232 -0.52 6.97 18.34
N VAL A 233 -0.79 7.80 17.33
CA VAL A 233 0.09 7.98 16.17
C VAL A 233 1.43 8.58 16.60
N LYS A 234 1.43 9.65 17.40
CA LYS A 234 2.65 10.30 17.91
C LYS A 234 3.56 9.31 18.63
N SER A 235 3.01 8.49 19.54
CA SER A 235 3.77 7.47 20.25
C SER A 235 4.37 6.43 19.30
N LYS A 236 3.64 6.03 18.25
CA LYS A 236 4.16 5.09 17.24
C LYS A 236 5.34 5.68 16.47
N ILE A 237 5.25 6.96 16.08
CA ILE A 237 6.32 7.67 15.37
C ILE A 237 7.58 7.78 16.24
N GLN A 238 7.45 8.21 17.50
CA GLN A 238 8.56 8.32 18.44
C GLN A 238 9.27 6.97 18.67
N LYS A 239 8.50 5.91 18.93
CA LYS A 239 9.06 4.54 19.08
C LYS A 239 9.79 4.07 17.82
N MET A 240 9.30 4.47 16.65
CA MET A 240 9.96 4.16 15.38
C MET A 240 11.31 4.89 15.26
N GLN A 241 11.34 6.19 15.61
CA GLN A 241 12.54 7.01 15.60
C GLN A 241 13.62 6.46 16.54
N GLU A 242 13.27 6.20 17.81
CA GLU A 242 14.19 5.64 18.81
C GLU A 242 14.82 4.33 18.36
N LYS A 243 14.00 3.43 17.80
CA LYS A 243 14.43 2.10 17.35
C LYS A 243 15.45 2.17 16.22
N PHE A 244 15.28 3.09 15.28
CA PHE A 244 16.18 3.21 14.14
C PHE A 244 17.46 3.97 14.50
N ILE A 245 17.38 5.06 15.27
CA ILE A 245 18.56 5.76 15.79
C ILE A 245 19.48 4.80 16.56
N THR A 246 18.90 3.97 17.43
CA THR A 246 19.69 3.01 18.23
C THR A 246 20.39 1.96 17.37
N LYS A 247 19.75 1.50 16.29
CA LYS A 247 20.33 0.53 15.35
C LYS A 247 21.43 1.13 14.49
N ASP A 248 21.26 2.36 14.03
CA ASP A 248 22.25 3.06 13.22
C ASP A 248 23.53 3.28 14.04
N LEU A 249 23.39 3.75 15.29
CA LEU A 249 24.50 3.88 16.24
C LEU A 249 25.22 2.56 16.53
N ALA A 250 24.50 1.44 16.63
CA ALA A 250 25.09 0.12 16.82
C ALA A 250 25.88 -0.34 15.58
N THR A 251 25.36 -0.05 14.38
CA THR A 251 25.96 -0.41 13.10
C THR A 251 27.23 0.40 12.84
N ASP A 252 27.21 1.70 13.16
CA ASP A 252 28.39 2.57 13.06
C ASP A 252 29.49 2.16 14.05
N ARG A 253 29.13 1.80 15.29
CA ARG A 253 30.09 1.27 16.27
C ARG A 253 30.75 -0.03 15.80
N LEU A 254 30.01 -0.90 15.11
CA LEU A 254 30.56 -2.11 14.50
C LEU A 254 31.50 -1.77 13.33
N ARG A 255 31.10 -0.87 12.43
CA ARG A 255 31.95 -0.42 11.31
C ARG A 255 33.26 0.22 11.78
N VAL A 256 33.23 1.04 12.83
CA VAL A 256 34.45 1.63 13.42
C VAL A 256 35.39 0.55 13.97
N ARG A 257 34.86 -0.49 14.67
CA ARG A 257 35.70 -1.60 15.15
C ARG A 257 36.29 -2.45 14.03
N TYR A 258 35.53 -2.71 12.95
CA TYR A 258 36.04 -3.47 11.81
C TYR A 258 37.01 -2.67 10.92
N GLY A 259 36.82 -1.34 10.82
CA GLY A 259 37.76 -0.43 10.16
C GLY A 259 39.09 -0.31 10.92
N GLN A 260 39.07 -0.30 12.25
CA GLN A 260 40.29 -0.30 13.07
C GLN A 260 41.08 -1.61 12.99
N ARG A 261 40.42 -2.76 12.77
CA ARG A 261 41.11 -4.06 12.59
C ARG A 261 41.83 -4.24 11.25
N ARG A 262 41.62 -3.35 10.26
CA ARG A 262 42.33 -3.37 8.97
C ARG A 262 43.56 -2.44 8.93
N MET A 263 43.83 -1.68 10.01
CA MET A 263 44.99 -0.81 10.15
C MET A 263 45.97 -1.30 11.23
N ILE A 264 46.13 -2.63 11.37
CA ILE A 264 47.19 -3.26 12.16
C ILE A 264 47.86 -4.32 11.29
#